data_AF-A0A973P6J7-F1
#
_entry.id   AF-A0A973P6J7-F1
#
_cell.length_a   1.000
_cell.length_b   1.000
_cell.length_c   1.000
_cell.angle_alpha   90.00
_cell.angle_beta   90.00
_cell.angle_gamma   90.00
#
_symmetry.space_group_name_H-M   'P 1'
#
loop_
_entity.id
_entity.type
_entity.pdbx_description
1 polymer ?
#
loop_
_entity_poly.entity_id
_entity_poly.type
_entity_poly.pdbx_seq_one_letter_code
_entity_poly.pdbx_strand_id
1 'polypeptide(L)'
;MSVTAPLGFRAAGVAAGIKAGDARDLALVVNDGPSRAAAGVFTANRVKAAPVLWSQQVLSGGRLRAVVLNSGGANACTGPEGFQDTHATAEKVAEALDDSAGEIAVCSTGLIGERLPMDILLAGVETAAGQLSRDGG
;
A
#
# COMPACT_ATOMS: atom_id res chain seq x y z
N MET A 1 17.43 1.39 -12.89
CA MET A 1 16.44 0.30 -13.03
C MET A 1 15.44 0.42 -11.89
N SER A 2 14.14 0.33 -12.17
CA SER A 2 13.05 0.50 -11.17
C SER A 2 12.22 -0.79 -11.02
N VAL A 3 11.17 -0.74 -10.20
CA VAL A 3 10.25 -1.86 -9.88
C VAL A 3 9.51 -2.44 -11.08
N THR A 4 9.37 -1.68 -12.17
CA THR A 4 8.74 -2.14 -13.43
C THR A 4 9.74 -2.64 -14.48
N ALA A 5 11.03 -2.65 -14.17
CA ALA A 5 12.05 -3.20 -15.08
C ALA A 5 11.84 -4.71 -15.35
N PRO A 6 11.51 -5.55 -14.34
CA PRO A 6 11.12 -6.93 -14.58
C PRO A 6 9.76 -7.03 -15.29
N LEU A 7 9.57 -8.05 -16.12
CA LEU A 7 8.27 -8.36 -16.72
C LEU A 7 7.27 -8.77 -15.62
N GLY A 8 5.98 -8.49 -15.86
CA GLY A 8 4.91 -8.86 -14.92
C GLY A 8 4.69 -7.84 -13.79
N PHE A 9 5.32 -6.68 -13.83
CA PHE A 9 5.07 -5.59 -12.87
C PHE A 9 4.56 -4.32 -13.55
N ARG A 10 3.57 -3.69 -12.92
CA ARG A 10 3.10 -2.34 -13.20
C ARG A 10 3.16 -1.50 -11.93
N ALA A 11 3.35 -0.20 -12.10
CA ALA A 11 3.33 0.73 -10.97
C ALA A 11 2.68 2.05 -11.36
N ALA A 12 2.27 2.80 -10.34
CA ALA A 12 1.84 4.19 -10.46
C ALA A 12 2.18 4.94 -9.17
N GLY A 13 2.46 6.23 -9.30
CA GLY A 13 2.64 7.16 -8.19
C GLY A 13 1.82 8.42 -8.43
N VAL A 14 0.94 8.75 -7.51
CA VAL A 14 -0.03 9.85 -7.63
C VAL A 14 0.11 10.82 -6.47
N ALA A 15 -0.26 12.08 -6.72
CA ALA A 15 -0.54 13.04 -5.65
C ALA A 15 -2.01 12.83 -5.24
N ALA A 16 -2.23 12.04 -4.19
CA ALA A 16 -3.55 11.80 -3.62
C ALA A 16 -4.03 13.00 -2.80
N GLY A 17 -3.11 13.79 -2.22
CA GLY A 17 -3.44 14.97 -1.40
C GLY A 17 -3.38 14.71 0.10
N ILE A 18 -2.67 13.66 0.53
CA ILE A 18 -2.32 13.38 1.93
C ILE A 18 -1.28 14.40 2.39
N LYS A 19 -0.31 14.71 1.53
CA LYS A 19 0.65 15.80 1.74
C LYS A 19 0.08 17.09 1.13
N ALA A 20 0.49 18.23 1.70
CA ALA A 20 0.17 19.52 1.12
C ALA A 20 0.87 19.71 -0.24
N GLY A 21 0.19 20.38 -1.18
CA GLY A 21 0.67 20.66 -2.53
C GLY A 21 0.57 19.47 -3.49
N ASP A 22 1.32 19.52 -4.59
CA ASP A 22 1.22 18.55 -5.70
C ASP A 22 2.24 17.40 -5.60
N ALA A 23 2.78 17.16 -4.40
CA ALA A 23 3.77 16.11 -4.19
C ALA A 23 3.11 14.72 -4.26
N ARG A 24 3.73 13.80 -5.00
CA ARG A 24 3.31 12.39 -4.97
C ARG A 24 3.44 11.83 -3.56
N ASP A 25 2.38 11.21 -3.10
CA ASP A 25 2.25 10.74 -1.73
C ASP A 25 1.57 9.37 -1.61
N LEU A 26 1.08 8.80 -2.71
CA LEU A 26 0.59 7.44 -2.80
C LEU A 26 1.22 6.72 -3.99
N ALA A 27 1.65 5.48 -3.77
CA ALA A 27 2.17 4.60 -4.80
C ALA A 27 1.47 3.23 -4.75
N LEU A 28 1.31 2.61 -5.90
CA LEU A 28 0.77 1.27 -6.06
C LEU A 28 1.69 0.47 -6.98
N VAL A 29 2.10 -0.72 -6.54
CA VAL A 29 2.87 -1.68 -7.34
C VAL A 29 2.07 -2.97 -7.44
N VAL A 30 1.86 -3.45 -8.66
CA VAL A 30 1.07 -4.66 -8.96
C VAL A 30 1.94 -5.70 -9.65
N ASN A 31 1.85 -6.94 -9.16
CA ASN A 31 2.40 -8.13 -9.78
C ASN A 31 1.30 -8.84 -10.59
N ASP A 32 1.41 -8.79 -11.92
CA ASP A 32 0.48 -9.44 -12.85
C ASP A 32 0.81 -10.93 -13.08
N GLY A 33 1.87 -11.45 -12.44
CA GLY A 33 2.23 -12.87 -12.48
C GLY A 33 3.26 -13.24 -13.56
N PRO A 34 3.45 -14.54 -13.84
CA PRO A 34 2.62 -15.67 -13.41
C PRO A 34 2.86 -16.14 -11.96
N SER A 35 4.00 -15.80 -11.36
CA SER A 35 4.28 -16.12 -9.95
C SER A 35 3.91 -14.94 -9.05
N ARG A 36 3.26 -15.22 -7.93
CA ARG A 36 2.98 -14.23 -6.86
C ARG A 36 3.89 -14.37 -5.65
N ALA A 37 4.96 -15.17 -5.74
CA ALA A 37 5.85 -15.45 -4.63
C ALA A 37 6.38 -14.15 -4.01
N ALA A 38 6.28 -14.05 -2.68
CA ALA A 38 6.68 -12.86 -1.94
C ALA A 38 7.36 -13.22 -0.63
N ALA A 39 8.29 -12.37 -0.22
CA ALA A 39 8.94 -12.42 1.07
C ALA A 39 9.07 -10.99 1.60
N GLY A 40 9.03 -10.82 2.91
CA GLY A 40 9.23 -9.51 3.53
C GLY A 40 9.79 -9.64 4.93
N VAL A 41 10.60 -8.65 5.31
CA VAL A 41 11.11 -8.47 6.67
C VAL A 41 10.54 -7.16 7.22
N PHE A 42 10.35 -7.14 8.53
CA PHE A 42 9.67 -6.04 9.21
C PHE A 42 10.52 -5.52 10.36
N THR A 43 10.21 -4.31 10.82
CA THR A 43 10.91 -3.73 11.97
C THR A 43 10.82 -4.63 13.21
N ALA A 44 11.95 -4.78 13.89
CA ALA A 44 12.04 -5.50 15.17
C ALA A 44 11.52 -4.68 16.36
N ASN A 45 11.13 -3.41 16.14
CA ASN A 45 10.59 -2.56 17.20
C ASN A 45 9.36 -3.20 17.87
N ARG A 46 9.23 -2.99 19.18
CA ARG A 46 8.07 -3.40 19.97
C ARG A 46 6.82 -2.62 19.58
N VAL A 47 6.98 -1.34 19.25
CA VAL A 47 5.91 -0.50 18.72
C VAL A 47 5.88 -0.64 17.20
N LYS A 48 4.85 -1.30 16.68
CA LYS A 48 4.65 -1.52 15.25
C LYS A 48 3.43 -0.73 14.78
N ALA A 49 3.57 -0.10 13.61
CA ALA A 49 2.45 0.57 12.97
C ALA A 49 1.39 -0.44 12.49
N ALA A 50 0.15 0.01 12.34
CA ALA A 50 -0.93 -0.79 11.77
C ALA A 50 -0.56 -1.46 10.42
N PRO A 51 0.01 -0.76 9.42
CA PRO A 51 0.44 -1.37 8.15
C PRO A 51 1.50 -2.46 8.31
N VAL A 52 2.37 -2.37 9.31
CA VAL A 52 3.36 -3.42 9.59
C VAL A 52 2.66 -4.68 10.09
N LEU A 53 1.74 -4.53 11.06
CA LEU A 53 1.01 -5.66 11.63
C LEU A 53 0.11 -6.34 10.58
N TRP A 54 -0.54 -5.56 9.72
CA TRP A 54 -1.32 -6.06 8.58
C TRP A 54 -0.45 -6.84 7.60
N SER A 55 0.60 -6.22 7.07
CA SER A 55 1.44 -6.81 6.04
C SER A 55 2.20 -8.04 6.54
N GLN A 56 2.48 -8.14 7.85
CA GLN A 56 3.00 -9.37 8.48
C GLN A 56 2.04 -10.55 8.34
N GLN A 57 0.73 -10.32 8.53
CA GLN A 57 -0.30 -11.35 8.39
C GLN A 57 -0.46 -11.76 6.92
N VAL A 58 -0.56 -10.78 6.01
CA VAL A 58 -0.65 -11.01 4.57
C VAL A 58 0.55 -11.83 4.05
N LEU A 59 1.78 -11.43 4.40
CA LEU A 59 2.98 -12.13 3.94
C LEU A 59 3.16 -13.54 4.52
N SER A 60 2.42 -13.92 5.56
CA SER A 60 2.45 -15.30 6.07
C SER A 60 1.96 -16.32 5.03
N GLY A 61 1.17 -15.88 4.04
CA GLY A 61 0.76 -16.70 2.89
C GLY A 61 1.85 -16.90 1.83
N GLY A 62 3.00 -16.22 1.94
CA GLY A 62 4.14 -16.34 1.01
C GLY A 62 3.87 -15.79 -0.40
N ARG A 63 2.80 -15.00 -0.57
CA ARG A 63 2.37 -14.48 -1.87
C ARG A 63 1.73 -13.09 -1.77
N LEU A 64 1.93 -12.27 -2.80
CA LEU A 64 1.35 -10.93 -2.91
C LEU A 64 0.90 -10.64 -4.34
N ARG A 65 -0.26 -9.99 -4.47
CA ARG A 65 -0.74 -9.39 -5.72
C ARG A 65 -0.26 -7.95 -5.87
N ALA A 66 -0.29 -7.17 -4.80
CA ALA A 66 0.09 -5.76 -4.85
C ALA A 66 0.67 -5.26 -3.54
N VAL A 67 1.34 -4.11 -3.62
CA VAL A 67 1.75 -3.31 -2.48
C VAL A 67 1.27 -1.88 -2.70
N VAL A 68 0.50 -1.35 -1.75
CA VAL A 68 0.11 0.06 -1.72
C VAL A 68 0.92 0.77 -0.63
N LEU A 69 1.46 1.93 -0.98
CA LEU A 69 2.36 2.68 -0.12
C LEU A 69 1.91 4.14 -0.05
N ASN A 70 1.53 4.61 1.12
CA ASN A 70 1.28 6.04 1.33
C ASN A 70 2.44 6.69 2.10
N SER A 71 2.59 8.00 1.90
CA SER A 71 3.50 8.85 2.66
C SER A 71 2.75 10.07 3.18
N GLY A 72 3.30 10.74 4.19
CA GLY A 72 2.63 11.87 4.85
C GLY A 72 1.93 11.48 6.15
N GLY A 73 1.69 10.19 6.39
CA GLY A 73 1.19 9.67 7.66
C GLY A 73 1.65 8.23 7.87
N ALA A 74 2.22 7.91 9.03
CA ALA A 74 2.77 6.57 9.30
C ALA A 74 1.69 5.56 9.73
N ASN A 75 0.50 6.02 10.10
CA ASN A 75 -0.55 5.20 10.71
C ASN A 75 -0.01 4.30 11.85
N ALA A 76 0.80 4.92 12.70
CA ALA A 76 1.46 4.30 13.83
C ALA A 76 0.89 4.89 15.12
N CYS A 77 0.74 4.05 16.16
CA CYS A 77 0.12 4.43 17.43
C CYS A 77 -1.33 4.93 17.30
N THR A 78 -2.08 4.40 16.32
CA THR A 78 -3.45 4.80 15.97
C THR A 78 -4.52 3.80 16.44
N GLY A 79 -4.13 2.78 17.21
CA GLY A 79 -5.04 1.81 17.82
C GLY A 79 -5.79 0.93 16.80
N PRO A 80 -6.91 0.30 17.23
CA PRO A 80 -7.71 -0.58 16.37
C PRO A 80 -8.27 0.12 15.13
N GLU A 81 -8.62 1.40 15.24
CA GLU A 81 -9.17 2.16 14.12
C GLU A 81 -8.11 2.38 13.03
N GLY A 82 -6.85 2.64 13.38
CA GLY A 82 -5.76 2.68 12.41
C GLY A 82 -5.52 1.33 11.71
N PHE A 83 -5.78 0.22 12.40
CA PHE A 83 -5.76 -1.11 11.77
C PHE A 83 -6.93 -1.30 10.79
N GLN A 84 -8.12 -0.81 11.13
CA GLN A 84 -9.27 -0.79 10.22
C GLN A 84 -9.01 0.09 8.98
N ASP A 85 -8.36 1.26 9.14
CA ASP A 85 -7.95 2.10 8.02
C ASP A 85 -7.01 1.35 7.05
N THR A 86 -6.08 0.58 7.62
CA THR A 86 -5.15 -0.26 6.85
C THR A 86 -5.90 -1.37 6.10
N HIS A 87 -6.86 -2.03 6.77
CA HIS A 87 -7.72 -3.03 6.15
C HIS A 87 -8.54 -2.46 5.00
N ALA A 88 -9.21 -1.33 5.22
CA ALA A 88 -10.01 -0.65 4.20
C ALA A 88 -9.17 -0.22 2.99
N THR A 89 -7.92 0.20 3.23
CA THR A 89 -6.96 0.50 2.16
C THR A 89 -6.65 -0.74 1.32
N ALA A 90 -6.38 -1.88 1.98
CA ALA A 90 -6.12 -3.14 1.30
C ALA A 90 -7.35 -3.65 0.52
N GLU A 91 -8.54 -3.56 1.11
CA GLU A 91 -9.81 -3.89 0.45
C GLU A 91 -10.05 -3.04 -0.78
N LYS A 92 -9.74 -1.74 -0.72
CA LYS A 92 -9.95 -0.85 -1.87
C LYS A 92 -9.04 -1.17 -3.04
N VAL A 93 -7.78 -1.51 -2.76
CA VAL A 93 -6.86 -1.99 -3.79
C VAL A 93 -7.34 -3.33 -4.36
N ALA A 94 -7.79 -4.23 -3.49
CA ALA A 94 -8.31 -5.54 -3.89
C ALA A 94 -9.55 -5.41 -4.81
N GLU A 95 -10.50 -4.54 -4.47
CA GLU A 95 -11.66 -4.20 -5.30
C GLU A 95 -11.22 -3.68 -6.68
N ALA A 96 -10.29 -2.72 -6.71
CA ALA A 96 -9.81 -2.13 -7.96
C ALA A 96 -9.05 -3.12 -8.86
N LEU A 97 -8.53 -4.22 -8.31
CA LEU A 97 -7.76 -5.24 -9.02
C LEU A 97 -8.53 -6.56 -9.22
N ASP A 98 -9.78 -6.65 -8.77
CA ASP A 98 -10.57 -7.88 -8.72
C ASP A 98 -9.79 -9.04 -8.06
N ASP A 99 -9.26 -8.80 -6.86
CA ASP A 99 -8.43 -9.75 -6.12
C ASP A 99 -8.79 -9.77 -4.61
N SER A 100 -8.01 -10.48 -3.80
CA SER A 100 -8.22 -10.58 -2.35
C SER A 100 -7.38 -9.57 -1.58
N ALA A 101 -7.98 -8.89 -0.60
CA ALA A 101 -7.26 -8.04 0.35
C ALA A 101 -6.15 -8.80 1.10
N GLY A 102 -6.32 -10.11 1.29
CA GLY A 102 -5.33 -11.00 1.89
C GLY A 102 -4.07 -11.24 1.03
N GLU A 103 -4.00 -10.68 -0.18
CA GLU A 103 -2.80 -10.65 -1.03
C GLU A 103 -2.27 -9.21 -1.26
N ILE A 104 -2.79 -8.21 -0.53
CA ILE A 104 -2.38 -6.81 -0.64
C ILE A 104 -1.60 -6.38 0.59
N ALA A 105 -0.31 -6.09 0.40
CA ALA A 105 0.49 -5.47 1.44
C ALA A 105 0.27 -3.96 1.48
N VAL A 106 0.28 -3.38 2.68
CA VAL A 106 0.12 -1.95 2.92
C VAL A 106 1.35 -1.42 3.66
N CYS A 107 1.88 -0.31 3.18
CA CYS A 107 2.98 0.42 3.80
C CYS A 107 2.59 1.87 4.01
N SER A 108 3.02 2.46 5.14
CA SER A 108 2.80 3.88 5.43
C SER A 108 4.07 4.48 6.04
N THR A 109 4.35 5.74 5.71
CA THR A 109 5.48 6.48 6.28
C THR A 109 5.13 7.94 6.50
N GLY A 110 5.59 8.53 7.61
CA GLY A 110 5.27 9.91 7.97
C GLY A 110 5.19 10.11 9.47
N LEU A 111 4.32 11.03 9.89
CA LEU A 111 4.13 11.37 11.30
C LEU A 111 3.43 10.23 12.06
N ILE A 112 3.84 10.02 13.31
CA ILE A 112 3.29 9.00 14.23
C ILE A 112 2.22 9.64 15.10
N GLY A 113 1.12 8.92 15.39
CA GLY A 113 0.05 9.37 16.27
C GLY A 113 -1.12 10.04 15.55
N GLU A 114 -1.03 10.24 14.24
CA GLU A 114 -2.09 10.83 13.42
C GLU A 114 -2.81 9.76 12.59
N ARG A 115 -4.14 9.89 12.52
CA ARG A 115 -5.00 9.05 11.66
C ARG A 115 -4.89 9.50 10.20
N LEU A 116 -5.12 8.56 9.29
CA LEU A 116 -5.07 8.83 7.85
C LEU A 116 -6.33 9.56 7.39
N PRO A 117 -6.24 10.52 6.45
CA PRO A 117 -7.41 11.09 5.79
C PRO A 117 -7.98 10.08 4.79
N MET A 118 -8.84 9.17 5.27
CA MET A 118 -9.24 7.97 4.50
C MET A 118 -9.94 8.28 3.17
N ASP A 119 -10.84 9.26 3.12
CA ASP A 119 -11.52 9.61 1.86
C ASP A 119 -10.51 10.00 0.76
N ILE A 120 -9.49 10.77 1.13
CA ILE A 120 -8.39 11.19 0.25
C ILE A 120 -7.56 9.97 -0.18
N LEU A 121 -7.19 9.12 0.76
CA LEU A 121 -6.38 7.94 0.49
C LEU A 121 -7.10 6.96 -0.45
N LEU A 122 -8.38 6.67 -0.21
CA LEU A 122 -9.15 5.72 -0.99
C LEU A 122 -9.41 6.23 -2.43
N ALA A 123 -9.71 7.52 -2.60
CA ALA A 123 -9.78 8.14 -3.94
C ALA A 123 -8.41 8.12 -4.65
N GLY A 124 -7.33 8.32 -3.89
CA GLY A 124 -5.97 8.16 -4.39
C GLY A 124 -5.68 6.73 -4.89
N VAL A 125 -6.17 5.71 -4.19
CA VAL A 125 -6.02 4.30 -4.59
C VAL A 125 -6.71 4.05 -5.93
N GLU A 126 -7.94 4.53 -6.13
CA GLU A 126 -8.65 4.41 -7.41
C GLU A 126 -7.86 5.09 -8.54
N THR A 127 -7.37 6.30 -8.27
CA THR A 127 -6.57 7.07 -9.23
C THR A 127 -5.28 6.33 -9.60
N ALA A 128 -4.56 5.79 -8.61
CA ALA A 128 -3.34 5.04 -8.83
C ALA A 128 -3.60 3.75 -9.62
N ALA A 129 -4.67 3.01 -9.30
CA ALA A 129 -5.08 1.82 -10.03
C ALA A 129 -5.38 2.10 -11.51
N GLY A 130 -6.07 3.21 -11.80
CA GLY A 130 -6.34 3.67 -13.17
C GLY A 130 -5.10 4.13 -13.96
N GLN A 131 -3.98 4.40 -13.28
CA GLN A 131 -2.74 4.90 -13.89
C GLN A 131 -1.61 3.85 -13.93
N LEU A 132 -1.88 2.60 -13.53
CA LEU A 132 -0.88 1.52 -13.51
C LEU A 132 -0.28 1.28 -14.90
N SER A 133 1.03 1.47 -15.01
CA SER A 133 1.77 1.29 -16.27
C SER A 133 3.10 0.57 -16.05
N ARG A 134 3.66 0.02 -17.12
CA ARG A 134 5.02 -0.50 -17.16
C ARG A 134 6.08 0.61 -17.11
N ASP A 135 5.70 1.82 -17.48
CA ASP A 135 6.56 3.00 -17.43
C ASP A 135 6.33 3.85 -16.15
N GLY A 136 5.51 3.35 -15.22
CA GLY A 136 5.12 4.09 -14.00
C GLY A 136 6.01 3.84 -12.77
N GLY A 137 7.15 3.18 -12.95
CA GLY A 137 8.14 2.89 -11.91
C GLY A 137 9.19 3.98 -11.72
#